data_AF-A1ASD7-F1
#
_entry.id   AF-A1ASD7-F1
#
_cell.length_a   1.000
_cell.length_b   1.000
_cell.length_c   1.000
_cell.angle_alpha   90.00
_cell.angle_beta   90.00
_cell.angle_gamma   90.00
#
_symmetry.space_group_name_H-M   'P 1'
#
loop_
_entity.id
_entity.type
_entity.pdbx_description
1 polymer ?
#
loop_
_entity_poly.entity_id
_entity_poly.type
_entity_poly.pdbx_seq_one_letter_code
_entity_poly.pdbx_strand_id
1 'polypeptide(L)'
;MRSTVSQDWSAKTTAWKQSGMSLAAWCRENSESYYWFRYWRKRLAVPVSGRFLELTLPDAPISLECNGILVHVAKGFDPDLLSDILSLLKKG
;
A
#
# COMPACT_ATOMS: atom_id res chain seq x y z
N MET A 1 -34.88 20.05 7.69
CA MET A 1 -33.42 20.31 7.72
C MET A 1 -32.89 20.09 6.30
N ARG A 2 -32.41 21.12 5.60
CA ARG A 2 -31.94 20.98 4.21
C ARG A 2 -30.45 20.61 4.24
N SER A 3 -30.11 19.42 3.76
CA SER A 3 -28.73 19.05 3.47
C SER A 3 -28.15 20.03 2.44
N THR A 4 -26.90 20.43 2.61
CA THR A 4 -26.23 21.21 1.57
C THR A 4 -25.82 20.28 0.43
N VAL A 5 -25.82 20.78 -0.82
CA VAL A 5 -25.41 20.00 -2.00
C VAL A 5 -24.03 19.34 -1.78
N SER A 6 -23.12 20.00 -1.08
CA SER A 6 -21.80 19.47 -0.70
C SER A 6 -21.87 18.20 0.17
N GLN A 7 -22.77 18.17 1.15
CA GLN A 7 -22.96 17.03 2.06
C GLN A 7 -23.57 15.83 1.33
N ASP A 8 -24.53 16.07 0.43
CA ASP A 8 -25.15 15.00 -0.36
C ASP A 8 -24.13 14.31 -1.28
N TRP A 9 -23.25 15.09 -1.92
CA TRP A 9 -22.17 14.54 -2.75
C TRP A 9 -21.07 13.86 -1.94
N SER A 10 -20.83 14.29 -0.71
CA SER A 10 -19.94 13.60 0.22
C SER A 10 -20.48 12.22 0.56
N ALA A 11 -21.77 12.12 0.93
CA ALA A 11 -22.44 10.86 1.23
C ALA A 11 -22.41 9.89 0.04
N LYS A 12 -22.73 10.37 -1.18
CA LYS A 12 -22.64 9.59 -2.42
C LYS A 12 -21.22 9.10 -2.69
N THR A 13 -20.20 9.92 -2.43
CA THR A 13 -18.78 9.53 -2.59
C THR A 13 -18.39 8.42 -1.62
N THR A 14 -18.87 8.48 -0.38
CA THR A 14 -18.64 7.44 0.63
C THR A 14 -19.32 6.13 0.23
N ALA A 15 -20.60 6.20 -0.18
CA ALA A 15 -21.35 5.02 -0.63
C ALA A 15 -20.70 4.35 -1.85
N TRP A 16 -20.23 5.13 -2.82
CA TRP A 16 -19.46 4.61 -3.96
C TRP A 16 -18.15 3.92 -3.53
N LYS A 17 -17.37 4.53 -2.62
CA LYS A 17 -16.13 3.90 -2.13
C LYS A 17 -16.39 2.58 -1.40
N GLN A 18 -17.46 2.51 -0.62
CA GLN A 18 -17.84 1.31 0.11
C GLN A 18 -18.37 0.19 -0.81
N SER A 19 -18.94 0.53 -1.97
CA SER A 19 -19.43 -0.49 -2.90
C SER A 19 -18.32 -1.25 -3.62
N GLY A 20 -17.09 -0.73 -3.64
CA GLY A 20 -15.96 -1.33 -4.37
C GLY A 20 -16.11 -1.31 -5.90
N MET A 21 -17.16 -0.66 -6.42
CA MET A 21 -17.45 -0.61 -7.84
C MET A 21 -16.63 0.46 -8.56
N SER A 22 -16.48 0.30 -9.88
CA SER A 22 -16.02 1.42 -10.71
C SER A 22 -17.04 2.56 -10.65
N LEU A 23 -16.56 3.81 -10.80
CA LEU A 23 -17.43 4.97 -10.77
C LEU A 23 -18.52 4.91 -11.86
N ALA A 24 -18.18 4.39 -13.04
CA ALA A 24 -19.13 4.24 -14.13
C ALA A 24 -20.24 3.22 -13.82
N ALA A 25 -19.89 2.08 -13.22
CA ALA A 25 -20.85 1.07 -12.79
C ALA A 25 -21.79 1.62 -11.70
N TRP A 26 -21.23 2.27 -10.69
CA TRP A 26 -22.01 2.85 -9.60
C TRP A 26 -22.97 3.94 -10.08
N CYS A 27 -22.52 4.83 -10.97
CA CYS A 27 -23.39 5.86 -11.56
C CYS A 27 -24.52 5.25 -12.40
N ARG A 28 -24.26 4.18 -13.14
CA ARG A 28 -25.29 3.48 -13.92
C ARG A 28 -26.35 2.84 -13.02
N GLU A 29 -25.93 2.20 -11.94
CA GLU A 29 -26.83 1.51 -11.01
C GLU A 29 -27.66 2.48 -10.15
N ASN A 30 -27.07 3.60 -9.74
CA ASN A 30 -27.73 4.60 -8.90
C ASN A 30 -28.41 5.71 -9.71
N SER A 31 -28.45 5.59 -11.05
CA SER A 31 -29.01 6.61 -11.95
C SER A 31 -28.43 8.00 -11.74
N GLU A 32 -27.13 8.06 -11.44
CA GLU A 32 -26.38 9.29 -11.19
C GLU A 32 -25.61 9.73 -12.44
N SER A 33 -25.51 11.05 -12.64
CA SER A 33 -24.73 11.57 -13.77
C SER A 33 -23.23 11.40 -13.52
N TYR A 34 -22.58 10.61 -14.37
CA TYR A 34 -21.14 10.38 -14.32
C TYR A 34 -20.32 11.68 -14.37
N TYR A 35 -20.70 12.63 -15.23
CA TYR A 35 -20.02 13.91 -15.39
C TYR A 35 -20.12 14.76 -14.12
N TRP A 36 -21.32 14.89 -13.55
CA TRP A 36 -21.53 15.64 -12.32
C TRP A 36 -20.85 14.99 -11.13
N PHE A 37 -20.87 13.66 -11.04
CA PHE A 37 -20.16 12.93 -10.00
C PHE A 37 -18.66 13.20 -10.08
N ARG A 38 -18.07 13.10 -11.28
CA ARG A 38 -16.66 13.36 -11.48
C ARG A 38 -16.28 14.80 -11.09
N TYR A 39 -17.14 15.77 -11.43
CA TYR A 39 -16.96 17.17 -11.04
C TYR A 39 -16.95 17.34 -9.51
N TRP A 40 -17.99 16.84 -8.82
CA TRP A 40 -18.10 16.96 -7.37
C TRP A 40 -17.02 16.19 -6.63
N ARG A 41 -16.64 15.01 -7.12
CA ARG A 41 -15.50 14.24 -6.58
C ARG A 41 -14.20 15.04 -6.64
N LYS A 42 -13.94 15.74 -7.76
CA LYS A 42 -12.75 16.59 -7.89
C LYS A 42 -12.83 17.81 -6.97
N ARG A 43 -14.02 18.41 -6.84
CA ARG A 43 -14.26 19.59 -6.00
C ARG A 43 -14.18 19.30 -4.50
N LEU A 44 -14.59 18.10 -4.07
CA LEU A 44 -14.56 17.63 -2.68
C LEU A 44 -13.23 16.96 -2.31
N ALA A 45 -12.37 16.66 -3.28
CA ALA A 45 -11.04 16.16 -3.00
C ALA A 45 -10.27 17.26 -2.26
N VAL A 46 -9.98 17.02 -0.98
CA VAL A 46 -9.00 17.82 -0.24
C VAL A 46 -7.70 17.75 -1.02
N PRO A 47 -7.02 18.87 -1.33
CA PRO A 47 -5.72 18.82 -1.95
C PRO A 47 -4.80 18.00 -1.05
N VAL A 48 -4.52 16.77 -1.47
CA VAL A 48 -3.50 15.95 -0.84
C VAL A 48 -2.20 16.61 -1.25
N SER A 49 -1.71 17.51 -0.40
CA SER A 49 -0.34 17.99 -0.52
C SER A 49 0.52 16.75 -0.49
N GLY A 50 1.10 16.37 -1.63
CA GLY A 50 1.96 15.21 -1.72
C GLY A 50 3.06 15.36 -0.68
N ARG A 51 2.99 14.57 0.38
CA ARG A 51 4.05 14.47 1.38
C ARG A 51 4.79 13.18 1.09
N PHE A 52 6.10 13.24 1.16
CA PHE A 52 6.90 12.04 1.16
C PHE A 52 6.50 11.22 2.38
N LEU A 53 5.94 10.04 2.12
CA LEU A 53 5.74 9.03 3.15
C LEU A 53 7.03 8.23 3.20
N GLU A 54 7.79 8.40 4.28
CA GLU A 54 8.94 7.56 4.54
C GLU A 54 8.43 6.13 4.80
N LEU A 55 8.84 5.19 3.95
CA LEU A 55 8.56 3.78 4.14
C LEU A 55 9.69 3.21 5.01
N THR A 56 9.36 2.83 6.25
CA THR A 56 10.28 2.06 7.08
C THR A 56 10.30 0.63 6.57
N LEU A 57 11.35 0.28 5.82
CA LEU A 57 11.57 -1.11 5.42
C LEU A 57 12.11 -1.88 6.64
N PRO A 58 11.65 -3.12 6.87
CA PRO A 58 12.27 -3.97 7.88
C PRO A 58 13.74 -4.22 7.51
N ASP A 59 14.59 -4.39 8.53
CA ASP A 59 16.00 -4.74 8.34
C ASP A 59 16.11 -5.99 7.46
N ALA A 60 16.66 -5.82 6.26
CA ALA A 60 16.84 -6.93 5.32
C ALA A 60 18.00 -7.82 5.79
N PRO A 61 17.88 -9.16 5.67
CA PRO A 61 18.99 -10.06 5.97
C PRO A 61 20.18 -9.80 5.03
N ILE A 62 21.39 -9.98 5.55
CA ILE A 62 22.62 -9.94 4.75
C ILE A 62 22.77 -11.28 4.07
N SER A 63 23.19 -11.28 2.79
CA SER A 63 23.44 -12.50 2.04
C SER A 63 24.94 -12.72 1.86
N LEU A 64 25.40 -13.94 2.14
CA LEU A 64 26.78 -14.39 1.94
C LEU A 64 26.79 -15.51 0.90
N GLU A 65 27.64 -15.43 -0.11
CA GLU A 65 27.81 -16.49 -1.10
C GLU A 65 29.23 -17.07 -1.02
N CYS A 66 29.34 -18.39 -0.89
CA CYS A 66 30.61 -19.09 -0.86
C CYS A 66 30.44 -20.50 -1.45
N ASN A 67 31.32 -20.92 -2.37
CA ASN A 67 31.30 -22.25 -2.98
C ASN A 67 29.93 -22.66 -3.56
N GLY A 68 29.19 -21.70 -4.14
CA GLY A 68 27.85 -21.92 -4.71
C GLY A 68 26.74 -22.06 -3.67
N ILE A 69 27.03 -21.83 -2.39
CA ILE A 69 26.06 -21.84 -1.29
C ILE A 69 25.76 -20.41 -0.87
N LEU A 70 24.47 -20.06 -0.88
CA LEU A 70 23.95 -18.76 -0.45
C LEU A 70 23.39 -18.88 0.97
N VAL A 71 23.86 -18.03 1.88
CA VAL A 71 23.43 -17.98 3.28
C VAL A 71 22.80 -16.62 3.56
N HIS A 72 21.54 -16.63 4.01
CA HIS A 72 20.84 -15.43 4.47
C HIS A 72 20.94 -15.30 5.99
N VAL A 73 21.48 -14.17 6.45
CA VAL A 73 21.71 -13.88 7.86
C VAL A 73 20.80 -12.73 8.28
N ALA A 74 19.75 -13.05 9.04
CA ALA A 74 18.86 -12.05 9.62
C ALA A 74 19.48 -11.40 10.87
N LYS A 75 18.97 -10.23 11.24
CA LYS A 75 19.33 -9.57 12.49
C LYS A 75 18.96 -10.44 13.69
N GLY A 76 19.87 -10.53 14.67
CA GLY A 76 19.70 -11.38 15.87
C GLY A 76 20.08 -12.84 15.67
N PHE A 77 20.74 -13.18 14.55
CA PHE A 77 21.33 -14.49 14.34
C PHE A 77 22.44 -14.78 15.35
N ASP A 78 22.61 -16.06 15.70
CA ASP A 78 23.65 -16.54 16.63
C ASP A 78 25.04 -16.51 15.97
N PRO A 79 25.99 -15.67 16.44
CA PRO A 79 27.32 -15.56 15.84
C PRO A 79 28.12 -16.87 15.87
N ASP A 80 27.94 -17.69 16.91
CA ASP A 80 28.69 -18.94 17.08
C ASP A 80 28.24 -19.97 16.06
N LEU A 81 26.92 -20.10 15.87
CA LEU A 81 26.35 -20.93 14.81
C LEU A 81 26.79 -20.48 13.40
N LEU A 82 26.96 -19.17 13.17
CA LEU A 82 27.41 -18.67 11.86
C LEU A 82 28.83 -19.11 11.60
N SER A 83 29.69 -19.01 12.62
CA SER A 83 31.08 -19.43 12.57
C SER A 83 31.20 -20.93 12.27
N ASP A 84 30.36 -21.75 12.90
CA ASP A 84 30.31 -23.20 12.67
C ASP A 84 29.90 -23.52 11.23
N ILE A 85 28.84 -22.90 10.72
CA ILE A 85 28.37 -23.07 9.34
C ILE A 85 29.48 -22.66 8.35
N LEU A 86 30.06 -21.47 8.54
CA LEU A 86 31.13 -20.98 7.66
C LEU A 86 32.38 -21.89 7.70
N SER A 87 32.68 -22.51 8.83
CA SER A 87 33.80 -23.44 8.97
C SER A 87 33.58 -24.76 8.21
N LEU A 88 32.34 -25.21 8.09
CA LEU A 88 31.98 -26.34 7.23
C LEU A 88 32.13 -25.99 5.74
N LEU A 89 31.76 -24.77 5.37
CA LEU A 89 31.81 -24.29 3.97
C LEU A 89 33.24 -24.02 3.46
N LYS A 90 34.19 -23.70 4.36
CA LYS A 90 35.61 -23.45 4.04
C LYS A 90 36.38 -24.66 3.50
N LYS A 91 35.85 -25.89 3.61
CA LYS A 91 36.58 -27.14 3.30
C LYS A 91 36.45 -27.65 1.85
N GLY A 92 36.14 -26.77 0.90
CA GLY A 92 36.08 -27.07 -0.54
C GLY A 92 37.33 -26.62 -1.27
#